data_AF-V6JYA3-F1
#
_entry.id   AF-V6JYA3-F1
#
_cell.length_a   1.000
_cell.length_b   1.000
_cell.length_c   1.000
_cell.angle_alpha   90.00
_cell.angle_beta   90.00
_cell.angle_gamma   90.00
#
_symmetry.space_group_name_H-M   'P 1'
#
loop_
_entity.id
_entity.type
_entity.pdbx_description
1 polymer ?
#
loop_
_entity_poly.entity_id
_entity_poly.type
_entity_poly.pdbx_seq_one_letter_code
_entity_poly.pdbx_strand_id
1 'polypeptide(L)'
;MNTFDHYLPDWEFGEDWRPVVEHLAARVTSWPSGAPEPEDFCVDFPADVQWTEGLLVWTRLGSICLGGQIDRTGLRCGTLNPHNPGDHLDCRFILLGEGRSLSDLVDALLDWVTAQAGRADIHG
;
A
#
# COMPACT_ATOMS: atom_id res chain seq x y z
N MET A 1 -2.41 18.86 -5.78
CA MET A 1 -2.09 18.27 -4.47
C MET A 1 -2.89 16.99 -4.39
N ASN A 2 -2.21 15.86 -4.32
CA ASN A 2 -2.82 14.51 -4.28
C ASN A 2 -2.93 14.03 -2.82
N THR A 3 -3.61 12.90 -2.57
CA THR A 3 -3.78 12.36 -1.20
C THR A 3 -2.43 12.13 -0.50
N PHE A 4 -1.41 11.64 -1.23
CA PHE A 4 -0.08 11.36 -0.70
C PHE A 4 0.66 12.62 -0.25
N ASP A 5 0.43 13.76 -0.92
CA ASP A 5 0.95 15.07 -0.50
C ASP A 5 0.42 15.50 0.88
N HIS A 6 -0.71 14.95 1.34
CA HIS A 6 -1.23 15.21 2.69
C HIS A 6 -0.50 14.42 3.78
N TYR A 7 0.10 13.28 3.45
CA TYR A 7 0.85 12.47 4.41
C TYR A 7 2.33 12.89 4.52
N LEU A 8 2.86 13.64 3.55
CA LEU A 8 4.26 14.12 3.58
C LEU A 8 4.57 15.14 4.70
N PRO A 9 3.66 16.06 5.08
CA PRO A 9 3.87 16.98 6.21
C PRO A 9 3.74 16.29 7.58
N ASP A 10 2.93 15.23 7.66
CA ASP A 10 2.63 14.49 8.89
C ASP A 10 3.73 13.46 9.17
N TRP A 11 4.88 13.97 9.63
CA TRP A 11 6.11 13.25 10.03
C TRP A 11 5.92 12.07 11.01
N GLU A 12 4.69 11.75 11.39
CA GLU A 12 4.31 10.64 12.25
C GLU A 12 4.81 9.30 11.70
N PHE A 13 4.92 9.13 10.37
CA PHE A 13 5.38 7.89 9.73
C PHE A 13 6.89 7.64 9.78
N GLY A 14 7.68 8.54 10.39
CA GLY A 14 9.13 8.40 10.50
C GLY A 14 9.89 8.65 9.20
N GLU A 15 11.14 9.11 9.32
CA GLU A 15 11.97 9.45 8.14
C GLU A 15 12.27 8.25 7.25
N ASP A 16 12.29 7.04 7.83
CA ASP A 16 12.58 5.79 7.12
C ASP A 16 11.52 5.44 6.06
N TRP A 17 10.25 5.84 6.26
CA TRP A 17 9.15 5.47 5.38
C TRP A 17 8.67 6.61 4.49
N ARG A 18 9.16 7.83 4.72
CA ARG A 18 8.93 8.98 3.84
C ARG A 18 9.20 8.68 2.36
N PRO A 19 10.27 7.96 1.96
CA PRO A 19 10.50 7.63 0.54
C PRO A 19 9.37 6.81 -0.09
N VAL A 20 8.63 6.02 0.69
CA VAL A 20 7.47 5.25 0.21
C VAL A 20 6.35 6.21 -0.23
N VAL A 21 6.02 7.18 0.62
CA VAL A 21 4.97 8.17 0.35
C VAL A 21 5.38 9.13 -0.77
N GLU A 22 6.65 9.54 -0.81
CA GLU A 22 7.18 10.38 -1.90
C GLU A 22 7.08 9.67 -3.25
N HIS A 23 7.40 8.36 -3.30
CA HIS A 23 7.27 7.58 -4.52
C HIS A 23 5.81 7.43 -4.95
N LEU A 24 4.89 7.16 -4.01
CA LEU A 24 3.45 7.13 -4.28
C LEU A 24 2.96 8.47 -4.85
N ALA A 25 3.34 9.60 -4.24
CA ALA A 25 2.99 10.94 -4.71
C ALA A 25 3.52 11.22 -6.13
N ALA A 26 4.75 10.80 -6.43
CA ALA A 26 5.34 10.93 -7.77
C ALA A 26 4.60 10.09 -8.82
N ARG A 27 4.17 8.87 -8.44
CA ARG A 27 3.49 7.94 -9.35
C ARG A 27 2.08 8.35 -9.72
N VAL A 28 1.42 9.25 -8.98
CA VAL A 28 0.06 9.75 -9.29
C VAL A 28 -0.08 10.22 -10.74
N THR A 29 0.95 10.84 -11.32
CA THR A 29 0.94 11.32 -12.71
C THR A 29 1.04 10.22 -13.78
N SER A 30 1.41 9.01 -13.37
CA SER A 30 1.64 7.84 -14.23
C SER A 30 0.99 6.59 -13.61
N TRP A 31 -0.14 6.80 -12.92
CA TRP A 31 -0.85 5.75 -12.20
C TRP A 31 -1.28 4.62 -13.16
N PRO A 32 -1.17 3.34 -12.77
CA PRO A 32 -1.53 2.25 -13.65
C PRO A 32 -3.01 2.31 -14.07
N SER A 33 -3.29 2.05 -15.34
CA SER A 33 -4.68 1.99 -15.82
C SER A 33 -5.43 0.83 -15.15
N GLY A 34 -6.62 1.12 -14.59
CA GLY A 34 -7.42 0.15 -13.84
C GLY A 34 -6.99 -0.01 -12.37
N ALA A 35 -6.00 0.76 -11.91
CA ALA A 35 -5.75 0.91 -10.48
C ALA A 35 -6.87 1.74 -9.84
N PRO A 36 -7.14 1.55 -8.54
CA PRO A 36 -8.02 2.44 -7.78
C PRO A 36 -7.48 3.87 -7.82
N GLU A 37 -8.36 4.86 -7.71
CA GLU A 37 -7.94 6.26 -7.78
C GLU A 37 -6.98 6.57 -6.63
N PRO A 38 -5.96 7.43 -6.84
CA PRO A 38 -5.02 7.79 -5.78
C PRO A 38 -5.71 8.24 -4.50
N GLU A 39 -6.79 9.02 -4.59
CA GLU A 39 -7.61 9.46 -3.45
C GLU A 39 -8.25 8.34 -2.62
N ASP A 40 -8.40 7.13 -3.16
CA ASP A 40 -8.95 5.97 -2.46
C ASP A 40 -7.91 5.24 -1.60
N PHE A 41 -6.65 5.69 -1.63
CA PHE A 41 -5.58 5.11 -0.83
C PHE A 41 -5.42 5.77 0.54
N CYS A 42 -5.12 4.94 1.52
CA CYS A 42 -4.76 5.31 2.87
C CYS A 42 -3.37 4.77 3.20
N VAL A 43 -2.67 5.50 4.07
CA VAL A 43 -1.32 5.17 4.55
C VAL A 43 -1.32 5.28 6.07
N ASP A 44 -0.83 4.26 6.76
CA ASP A 44 -0.72 4.25 8.23
C ASP A 44 0.32 3.23 8.71
N PHE A 45 0.59 3.21 10.01
CA PHE A 45 1.31 2.12 10.65
C PHE A 45 0.40 0.95 11.01
N PRO A 46 0.93 -0.28 10.97
CA PRO A 46 0.23 -1.42 11.53
C PRO A 46 0.07 -1.29 13.05
N ALA A 47 -1.14 -1.57 13.56
CA ALA A 47 -1.43 -1.54 14.99
C ALA A 47 -1.20 -2.89 15.70
N ASP A 48 -1.48 -4.02 15.02
CA ASP A 48 -1.49 -5.35 15.67
C ASP A 48 -1.03 -6.52 14.76
N VAL A 49 -0.60 -6.25 13.52
CA VAL A 49 0.08 -7.31 12.75
C VAL A 49 1.41 -7.64 13.44
N GLN A 50 1.80 -8.92 13.42
CA GLN A 50 3.04 -9.46 14.02
C GLN A 50 4.35 -8.79 13.52
N TRP A 51 4.23 -7.79 12.65
CA TRP A 51 5.28 -7.07 11.96
C TRP A 51 5.02 -5.57 12.20
N THR A 52 5.42 -5.07 13.37
CA THR A 52 5.13 -3.69 13.79
C THR A 52 6.08 -2.66 13.16
N GLU A 53 7.11 -3.09 12.43
CA GLU A 53 8.03 -2.21 11.72
C GLU A 53 7.66 -2.20 10.24
N GLY A 54 7.15 -1.08 9.72
CA GLY A 54 6.83 -0.93 8.30
C GLY A 54 5.60 -0.06 8.05
N LEU A 55 5.43 0.37 6.81
CA LEU A 55 4.30 1.20 6.39
C LEU A 55 3.20 0.33 5.77
N LEU A 56 1.96 0.54 6.19
CA LEU A 56 0.78 -0.06 5.61
C LEU A 56 0.17 0.90 4.58
N VAL A 57 -0.08 0.40 3.38
CA VAL A 57 -0.72 1.15 2.30
C VAL A 57 -1.87 0.32 1.76
N TRP A 58 -3.07 0.87 1.74
CA TRP A 58 -4.26 0.13 1.33
C TRP A 58 -5.31 1.02 0.67
N THR A 59 -6.27 0.37 0.02
CA THR A 59 -7.43 0.99 -0.61
C THR A 59 -8.66 0.11 -0.41
N ARG A 60 -9.85 0.70 -0.50
CA ARG A 60 -11.12 0.02 -0.31
C ARG A 60 -11.88 -0.11 -1.63
N LEU A 61 -12.12 -1.34 -2.05
CA LEU A 61 -12.94 -1.68 -3.23
C LEU A 61 -14.25 -2.32 -2.76
N GLY A 62 -15.27 -1.48 -2.60
CA GLY A 62 -16.58 -1.90 -2.06
C GLY A 62 -16.47 -2.45 -0.63
N SER A 63 -16.63 -3.77 -0.49
CA SER A 63 -16.54 -4.47 0.80
C SER A 63 -15.14 -5.01 1.13
N ILE A 64 -14.21 -4.95 0.18
CA ILE A 64 -12.87 -5.52 0.31
C ILE A 64 -11.87 -4.38 0.55
N CYS A 65 -10.96 -4.56 1.51
CA CYS A 65 -9.75 -3.74 1.60
C CYS A 65 -8.57 -4.52 1.02
N LEU A 66 -7.87 -3.92 0.08
CA LEU A 66 -6.69 -4.46 -0.58
C LEU A 66 -5.50 -3.55 -0.32
N GLY A 67 -4.31 -4.15 -0.19
CA GLY A 67 -3.12 -3.36 0.04
C GLY A 67 -1.96 -4.24 0.44
N GLY A 68 -0.99 -3.61 1.08
CA GLY A 68 0.17 -4.31 1.57
C GLY A 68 0.96 -3.51 2.59
N GLN A 69 1.87 -4.24 3.23
CA GLN A 69 2.83 -3.71 4.15
C GLN A 69 4.21 -3.72 3.51
N ILE A 70 4.89 -2.57 3.54
CA ILE A 70 6.27 -2.40 3.13
C ILE A 70 7.12 -2.26 4.39
N ASP A 71 8.09 -3.15 4.58
CA ASP A 71 9.05 -3.09 5.67
C ASP A 71 10.48 -3.36 5.21
N ARG A 72 11.43 -3.45 6.15
CA ARG A 72 12.85 -3.68 5.86
C ARG A 72 13.14 -5.07 5.29
N THR A 73 12.20 -6.01 5.42
CA THR A 73 12.30 -7.38 4.92
C THR A 73 11.65 -7.55 3.55
N GLY A 74 10.77 -6.64 3.14
CA GLY A 74 10.17 -6.61 1.82
C GLY A 74 8.73 -6.10 1.80
N LEU A 75 7.96 -6.62 0.86
CA LEU A 75 6.55 -6.29 0.64
C LEU A 75 5.68 -7.52 0.88
N ARG A 76 4.55 -7.31 1.57
CA ARG A 76 3.49 -8.31 1.74
C ARG A 76 2.18 -7.70 1.29
N CYS A 77 1.54 -8.27 0.28
CA CYS A 77 0.23 -7.82 -0.18
C CYS A 77 -0.86 -8.84 0.13
N GLY A 78 -2.08 -8.36 0.32
CA GLY A 78 -3.21 -9.20 0.69
C GLY A 78 -4.48 -8.42 0.91
N THR A 79 -5.46 -9.10 1.50
CA THR A 79 -6.71 -8.47 1.95
C THR A 79 -6.55 -8.03 3.40
N LEU A 80 -7.05 -6.85 3.71
CA LEU A 80 -7.03 -6.27 5.05
C LEU A 80 -8.43 -6.30 5.66
N ASN A 81 -8.50 -6.27 6.99
CA ASN A 81 -9.77 -6.08 7.68
C ASN A 81 -10.34 -4.68 7.35
N PRO A 82 -11.54 -4.58 6.74
CA PRO A 82 -12.10 -3.29 6.31
C PRO A 82 -12.56 -2.39 7.47
N HIS A 83 -12.69 -2.94 8.68
CA HIS A 83 -13.04 -2.19 9.88
C HIS A 83 -11.80 -1.70 10.63
N ASN A 84 -10.70 -2.43 10.53
CA ASN A 84 -9.42 -2.03 11.11
C ASN A 84 -8.25 -2.62 10.28
N PRO A 85 -7.80 -1.91 9.23
CA PRO A 85 -6.80 -2.42 8.31
C PRO A 85 -5.47 -2.77 8.98
N GLY A 86 -5.13 -2.08 10.08
CA GLY A 86 -3.91 -2.31 10.85
C GLY A 86 -3.90 -3.58 11.72
N ASP A 87 -5.04 -4.25 11.90
CA ASP A 87 -5.14 -5.44 12.77
C ASP A 87 -4.73 -6.73 12.07
N HIS A 88 -5.04 -6.86 10.78
CA HIS A 88 -4.84 -8.12 10.07
C HIS A 88 -4.64 -7.93 8.57
N LEU A 89 -3.55 -8.53 8.08
CA LEU A 89 -3.26 -8.72 6.66
C LEU A 89 -3.30 -10.23 6.34
N ASP A 90 -4.33 -10.66 5.62
CA ASP A 90 -4.38 -12.01 5.03
C ASP A 90 -3.48 -12.03 3.79
N CYS A 91 -2.22 -12.34 4.01
CA CYS A 91 -1.17 -12.23 3.01
C CYS A 91 -1.33 -13.26 1.89
N ARG A 92 -1.39 -12.77 0.65
CA ARG A 92 -1.53 -13.57 -0.59
C ARG A 92 -0.34 -13.46 -1.51
N PHE A 93 0.51 -12.45 -1.32
CA PHE A 93 1.69 -12.19 -2.11
C PHE A 93 2.82 -11.68 -1.21
N ILE A 94 4.01 -12.22 -1.39
CA ILE A 94 5.21 -11.83 -0.64
C ILE A 94 6.33 -11.58 -1.65
N LEU A 95 7.00 -10.44 -1.49
CA LEU A 95 8.19 -10.08 -2.25
C LEU A 95 9.31 -9.72 -1.26
N LEU A 96 10.40 -10.47 -1.27
CA LEU A 96 11.55 -10.20 -0.40
C LEU A 96 12.29 -8.93 -0.85
N GLY A 97 12.74 -8.14 0.12
CA GLY A 97 13.40 -6.84 -0.09
C GLY A 97 14.88 -6.92 -0.45
N GLU A 98 15.53 -8.08 -0.35
CA GLU A 98 16.96 -8.21 -0.65
C GLU A 98 17.26 -7.77 -2.09
N GLY A 99 18.14 -6.78 -2.24
CA GLY A 99 18.52 -6.19 -3.53
C GLY A 99 17.47 -5.28 -4.16
N ARG A 100 16.43 -4.86 -3.44
CA ARG A 100 15.36 -3.98 -3.93
C ARG A 100 15.34 -2.65 -3.19
N SER A 101 15.01 -1.59 -3.91
CA SER A 101 14.73 -0.28 -3.32
C SER A 101 13.29 -0.23 -2.77
N LEU A 102 13.00 0.74 -1.89
CA LEU A 102 11.64 1.01 -1.44
C LEU A 102 10.72 1.38 -2.62
N SER A 103 11.23 2.12 -3.60
CA SER A 103 10.51 2.44 -4.84
C SER A 103 10.08 1.18 -5.60
N ASP A 104 10.97 0.18 -5.72
CA ASP A 104 10.63 -1.08 -6.38
C ASP A 104 9.51 -1.84 -5.64
N LEU A 105 9.50 -1.76 -4.30
CA LEU A 105 8.46 -2.35 -3.48
C LEU A 105 7.12 -1.60 -3.63
N VAL A 106 7.16 -0.28 -3.74
CA VAL A 106 5.94 0.52 -4.01
C VAL A 106 5.37 0.20 -5.40
N ASP A 107 6.21 0.12 -6.42
CA ASP A 107 5.73 -0.22 -7.77
C ASP A 107 5.15 -1.63 -7.81
N ALA A 108 5.78 -2.60 -7.14
CA ALA A 108 5.24 -3.95 -7.00
C ALA A 108 3.90 -3.99 -6.22
N LEU A 109 3.72 -3.13 -5.21
CA LEU A 109 2.45 -2.98 -4.51
C LEU A 109 1.36 -2.47 -5.46
N LEU A 110 1.63 -1.40 -6.20
CA LEU A 110 0.67 -0.81 -7.13
C LEU A 110 0.29 -1.79 -8.24
N ASP A 111 1.25 -2.52 -8.80
CA ASP A 111 1.01 -3.56 -9.80
C ASP A 111 0.10 -4.67 -9.25
N TRP A 112 0.36 -5.10 -8.01
CA TRP A 112 -0.47 -6.13 -7.36
C TRP A 112 -1.89 -5.65 -7.10
N VAL A 113 -2.06 -4.44 -6.54
CA VAL A 113 -3.39 -3.86 -6.26
C VAL A 113 -4.17 -3.69 -7.55
N THR A 114 -3.54 -3.15 -8.60
CA THR A 114 -4.15 -3.00 -9.94
C THR A 114 -4.63 -4.34 -10.48
N ALA A 115 -3.79 -5.38 -10.40
CA ALA A 115 -4.14 -6.71 -10.87
C ALA A 115 -5.30 -7.34 -10.07
N GLN A 116 -5.42 -7.06 -8.77
CA GLN A 116 -6.55 -7.53 -7.96
C GLN A 116 -7.83 -6.72 -8.19
N ALA A 117 -7.72 -5.40 -8.34
CA ALA A 117 -8.84 -4.51 -8.63
C ALA A 117 -9.54 -4.95 -9.93
N GLY A 118 -8.78 -5.15 -11.01
CA GLY A 118 -9.32 -5.65 -12.26
C GLY A 118 -9.97 -7.04 -12.17
N ARG A 119 -9.55 -7.89 -11.23
CA ARG A 119 -10.21 -9.18 -10.97
C ARG A 119 -11.51 -9.03 -10.19
N ALA A 120 -11.55 -8.09 -9.24
CA ALA A 120 -12.75 -7.79 -8.47
C ALA A 120 -13.86 -7.23 -9.36
N ASP A 121 -13.52 -6.32 -10.28
CA ASP A 121 -14.48 -5.72 -11.22
C ASP A 121 -15.08 -6.71 -12.22
N ILE A 122 -14.36 -7.78 -12.58
CA ILE A 122 -14.87 -8.84 -13.46
C ILE A 122 -15.95 -9.70 -12.76
N HIS A 123 -15.95 -9.74 -11.43
CA HIS A 123 -16.84 -10.60 -10.63
C HIS A 123 -17.87 -9.81 -9.81
N GLY A 124 -17.91 -8.48 -9.96
CA GLY A 124 -18.83 -7.56 -9.29
C GLY A 124 -20.09 -7.24 -10.07
#